data_AF-W6Y3B8-F1
#
_entry.id   AF-W6Y3B8-F1
#
_cell.length_a   1.000
_cell.length_b   1.000
_cell.length_c   1.000
_cell.angle_alpha   90.00
_cell.angle_beta   90.00
_cell.angle_gamma   90.00
#
_symmetry.space_group_name_H-M   'P 1'
#
loop_
_entity.id
_entity.type
_entity.pdbx_description
1 polymer ?
#
loop_
_entity_poly.entity_id
_entity_poly.type
_entity_poly.pdbx_seq_one_letter_code
_entity_poly.pdbx_strand_id
1 'polypeptide(L)'
;MSALLTNKPLLGPLVGLNVWTFAIEVLLYKRRIPALSKYGVTFDPATVKKQKAEKLPAFVQWPADNFNNLLEQPTQFYAVVLGLSFLDVKDKRTVGLAWAYVGLRVVHSLIHVSTNNPSIRFPVWLASSFAVAGLTAQAAWKLLF
;
A
#
# COMPACT_ATOMS: atom_id res chain seq x y z
N MET A 1 -14.77 20.40 -5.58
CA MET A 1 -14.59 19.13 -4.84
C MET A 1 -15.98 18.51 -4.67
N SER A 2 -16.15 17.19 -4.82
CA SER A 2 -17.48 16.56 -4.73
C SER A 2 -18.07 16.72 -3.33
N ALA A 3 -19.40 16.79 -3.22
CA ALA A 3 -20.10 16.90 -1.93
C ALA A 3 -19.73 15.75 -0.97
N LEU A 4 -19.46 14.56 -1.50
CA LEU A 4 -19.02 13.40 -0.73
C LEU A 4 -17.62 13.59 -0.11
N LEU A 5 -16.67 14.21 -0.84
CA LEU A 5 -15.34 14.51 -0.29
C LEU A 5 -15.38 15.65 0.73
N THR A 6 -16.33 16.57 0.61
CA THR A 6 -16.55 17.60 1.63
C THR A 6 -17.16 17.00 2.90
N ASN A 7 -18.13 16.09 2.76
CA ASN A 7 -18.86 15.52 3.91
C ASN A 7 -18.13 14.34 4.58
N LYS A 8 -17.38 13.55 3.83
CA LYS A 8 -16.60 12.39 4.31
C LYS A 8 -15.18 12.45 3.73
N PRO A 9 -14.34 13.40 4.19
CA PRO A 9 -13.03 13.70 3.59
C PRO A 9 -12.04 12.54 3.67
N LEU A 10 -12.24 11.61 4.61
CA LEU A 10 -11.45 10.40 4.78
C LEU A 10 -11.63 9.37 3.64
N LEU A 11 -12.71 9.45 2.86
CA LEU A 11 -12.91 8.58 1.70
C LEU A 11 -11.91 8.87 0.57
N GLY A 12 -11.39 10.11 0.49
CA GLY A 12 -10.35 10.49 -0.47
C GLY A 12 -9.07 9.67 -0.31
N PRO A 13 -8.40 9.71 0.86
CA PRO A 13 -7.26 8.86 1.17
C PRO A 13 -7.52 7.36 0.99
N LEU A 14 -8.71 6.88 1.38
CA LEU A 14 -9.11 5.49 1.22
C LEU A 14 -9.07 5.06 -0.25
N VAL A 15 -9.76 5.79 -1.13
CA VAL A 15 -9.78 5.47 -2.56
C VAL A 15 -8.40 5.71 -3.18
N GLY A 16 -7.70 6.76 -2.76
CA GLY A 16 -6.37 7.12 -3.26
C GLY A 16 -5.34 6.01 -3.06
N LEU A 17 -5.31 5.38 -1.87
CA LEU A 17 -4.42 4.25 -1.63
C LEU A 17 -4.80 3.03 -2.47
N ASN A 18 -6.08 2.75 -2.63
CA ASN A 18 -6.53 1.59 -3.40
C ASN A 18 -6.20 1.74 -4.90
N VAL A 19 -6.34 2.95 -5.44
CA VAL A 19 -5.88 3.28 -6.80
C VAL A 19 -4.37 3.04 -6.93
N TRP A 20 -3.58 3.43 -5.93
CA TRP A 20 -2.14 3.17 -5.93
C TRP A 20 -1.82 1.66 -5.87
N THR A 21 -2.55 0.88 -5.08
CA THR A 21 -2.41 -0.58 -5.04
C THR A 21 -2.65 -1.20 -6.42
N PHE A 22 -3.69 -0.79 -7.14
CA PHE A 22 -3.91 -1.23 -8.52
C PHE A 22 -2.81 -0.79 -9.49
N ALA A 23 -2.25 0.42 -9.31
CA ALA A 23 -1.12 0.86 -10.13
C ALA A 23 0.11 -0.05 -9.97
N ILE A 24 0.41 -0.48 -8.74
CA ILE A 24 1.47 -1.46 -8.46
C ILE A 24 1.12 -2.84 -9.01
N GLU A 25 -0.14 -3.26 -8.94
CA GLU A 25 -0.60 -4.53 -9.54
C GLU A 25 -0.41 -4.56 -11.06
N VAL A 26 -0.75 -3.46 -11.74
CA VAL A 26 -0.50 -3.31 -13.18
C VAL A 26 0.99 -3.40 -13.47
N LEU A 27 1.84 -2.73 -12.66
CA LEU A 27 3.30 -2.81 -12.81
C LEU A 27 3.83 -4.23 -12.61
N LEU A 28 3.32 -4.94 -11.61
CA LEU A 28 3.62 -6.34 -11.34
C LEU A 28 3.39 -7.19 -12.58
N TYR A 29 2.18 -7.17 -13.15
CA TYR A 29 1.87 -8.01 -14.30
C TYR A 29 2.61 -7.57 -15.56
N LYS A 30 2.78 -6.25 -15.76
CA LYS A 30 3.56 -5.69 -16.88
C LYS A 30 5.00 -6.21 -16.90
N ARG A 31 5.67 -6.33 -15.74
CA ARG A 31 7.04 -6.87 -15.67
C ARG A 31 7.07 -8.39 -15.68
N ARG A 32 6.14 -9.04 -14.97
CA ARG A 32 6.17 -10.48 -14.74
C ARG A 32 5.76 -11.29 -15.96
N ILE A 33 4.65 -10.95 -16.62
CA ILE A 33 4.08 -11.79 -17.70
C ILE A 33 5.09 -12.02 -18.83
N PRO A 34 5.76 -10.99 -19.38
CA PRO A 34 6.77 -11.20 -20.42
C PRO A 34 7.98 -12.01 -19.92
N ALA A 35 8.36 -11.80 -18.66
CA ALA A 35 9.51 -12.49 -18.07
C ALA A 35 9.24 -13.99 -17.85
N LEU A 36 8.03 -14.39 -17.46
CA LEU A 36 7.69 -15.81 -17.30
C LEU A 36 7.93 -16.59 -18.60
N SER A 37 7.50 -16.03 -19.74
CA SER A 37 7.77 -16.61 -21.05
C SER A 37 9.27 -16.58 -21.39
N LYS A 38 9.93 -15.43 -21.22
CA LYS A 38 11.35 -15.24 -21.57
C LYS A 38 12.28 -16.22 -20.83
N TYR A 39 11.99 -16.49 -19.56
CA TYR A 39 12.81 -17.34 -18.71
C TYR A 39 12.29 -18.78 -18.61
N GLY A 40 11.26 -19.16 -19.39
CA GLY A 40 10.73 -20.53 -19.41
C GLY A 40 10.26 -21.00 -18.03
N VAL A 41 9.51 -20.16 -17.32
CA VAL A 41 8.89 -20.51 -16.04
C VAL A 41 7.58 -21.23 -16.33
N THR A 42 7.43 -22.45 -15.81
CA THR A 42 6.22 -23.26 -15.95
C THR A 42 5.16 -22.86 -14.92
N PHE A 43 3.90 -23.19 -15.19
CA PHE A 43 2.78 -22.95 -14.28
C PHE A 43 2.43 -24.15 -13.40
N ASP A 44 3.35 -25.12 -13.30
CA ASP A 44 3.19 -26.26 -12.39
C ASP A 44 3.22 -25.78 -10.92
N PRO A 45 2.14 -25.99 -10.15
CA PRO A 45 2.05 -25.55 -8.76
C PRO A 45 3.18 -26.07 -7.86
N ALA A 46 3.74 -27.25 -8.16
CA ALA A 46 4.81 -27.85 -7.38
C ALA A 46 6.16 -27.13 -7.57
N THR A 47 6.40 -26.51 -8.73
CA THR A 47 7.72 -25.99 -9.12
C THR A 47 7.76 -24.48 -9.37
N VAL A 48 6.62 -23.84 -9.67
CA VAL A 48 6.55 -22.44 -10.11
C VAL A 48 7.16 -21.45 -9.11
N LYS A 49 7.01 -21.67 -7.80
CA LYS A 49 7.57 -20.77 -6.77
C LYS A 49 9.10 -20.79 -6.81
N LYS A 50 9.69 -21.99 -6.85
CA LYS A 50 11.14 -22.19 -6.93
C LYS A 50 11.70 -21.63 -8.23
N GLN A 51 11.05 -21.95 -9.36
CA GLN A 51 11.48 -21.45 -10.66
C GLN A 51 11.45 -19.91 -10.76
N LYS A 52 10.43 -19.25 -10.19
CA LYS A 52 10.39 -17.78 -10.14
C LYS A 52 11.60 -17.22 -9.38
N ALA A 53 11.94 -17.79 -8.23
CA ALA A 53 13.07 -17.34 -7.41
C ALA A 53 14.41 -17.54 -8.12
N GLU A 54 14.60 -18.66 -8.80
CA GLU A 54 15.87 -19.01 -9.47
C GLU A 54 16.05 -18.34 -10.82
N LYS A 55 14.98 -18.20 -11.61
CA LYS A 55 15.07 -17.79 -13.01
C LYS A 55 14.75 -16.31 -13.26
N LEU A 56 13.93 -15.67 -12.42
CA LEU A 56 13.51 -14.29 -12.67
C LEU A 56 14.48 -13.28 -12.06
N PRO A 57 14.90 -12.25 -12.80
CA PRO A 57 15.68 -11.14 -12.24
C PRO A 57 14.96 -10.49 -11.06
N ALA A 58 15.71 -10.05 -10.06
CA ALA A 58 15.16 -9.45 -8.85
C ALA A 58 14.20 -8.27 -9.14
N PHE A 59 14.53 -7.40 -10.09
CA PHE A 59 13.70 -6.26 -10.52
C PHE A 59 12.29 -6.65 -11.03
N VAL A 60 12.13 -7.86 -11.56
CA VAL A 60 10.84 -8.41 -11.99
C VAL A 60 10.02 -8.88 -10.79
N GLN A 61 10.69 -9.31 -9.71
CA GLN A 61 10.06 -9.80 -8.49
C GLN A 61 9.60 -8.66 -7.57
N TRP A 62 10.35 -7.55 -7.50
CA TRP A 62 10.09 -6.46 -6.54
C TRP A 62 8.67 -5.87 -6.54
N PRO A 63 7.99 -5.65 -7.69
CA PRO A 63 6.59 -5.19 -7.64
C PRO A 63 5.65 -6.18 -6.96
N ALA A 64 5.96 -7.47 -6.98
CA ALA A 64 5.15 -8.48 -6.31
C ALA A 64 5.29 -8.39 -4.79
N ASP A 65 6.53 -8.27 -4.34
CA ASP A 65 6.85 -8.12 -2.92
C ASP A 65 6.24 -6.82 -2.39
N ASN A 66 6.29 -5.74 -3.19
CA ASN A 66 5.63 -4.48 -2.86
C ASN A 66 4.10 -4.57 -2.88
N PHE A 67 3.50 -5.25 -3.86
CA PHE A 67 2.05 -5.48 -3.92
C PHE A 67 1.56 -6.23 -2.67
N ASN A 68 2.25 -7.30 -2.28
CA ASN A 68 1.94 -8.04 -1.06
C ASN A 68 2.06 -7.12 0.19
N ASN A 69 3.12 -6.31 0.27
CA ASN A 69 3.26 -5.36 1.38
C ASN A 69 2.14 -4.30 1.41
N LEU A 70 1.60 -3.91 0.24
CA LEU A 70 0.43 -3.03 0.12
C LEU A 70 -0.89 -3.71 0.49
N LEU A 71 -0.93 -5.03 0.65
CA LEU A 71 -2.09 -5.77 1.16
C LEU A 71 -1.96 -6.12 2.65
N GLU A 72 -0.74 -6.17 3.20
CA GLU A 72 -0.52 -6.48 4.62
C GLU A 72 -0.84 -5.29 5.53
N GLN A 73 -0.02 -4.23 5.49
CA GLN A 73 -0.17 -3.10 6.41
C GLN A 73 -1.39 -2.20 6.07
N PRO A 74 -1.66 -1.86 4.79
CA PRO A 74 -2.81 -1.03 4.44
C PRO A 74 -4.18 -1.59 4.84
N THR A 75 -4.31 -2.89 5.08
CA THR A 75 -5.56 -3.47 5.59
C THR A 75 -5.98 -2.82 6.92
N GLN A 76 -5.02 -2.52 7.80
CA GLN A 76 -5.29 -1.79 9.04
C GLN A 76 -5.73 -0.34 8.77
N PHE A 77 -5.10 0.33 7.79
CA PHE A 77 -5.46 1.68 7.38
C PHE A 77 -6.90 1.75 6.85
N TYR A 78 -7.30 0.82 5.97
CA TYR A 78 -8.67 0.81 5.45
C TYR A 78 -9.69 0.65 6.57
N ALA A 79 -9.44 -0.26 7.52
CA ALA A 79 -10.33 -0.48 8.66
C ALA A 79 -10.49 0.78 9.52
N VAL A 80 -9.38 1.41 9.92
CA VAL A 80 -9.42 2.59 10.81
C VAL A 80 -10.02 3.80 10.12
N VAL A 81 -9.72 4.03 8.84
CA VAL A 81 -10.24 5.18 8.08
C VAL A 81 -11.74 5.04 7.82
N LEU A 82 -12.23 3.83 7.56
CA LEU A 82 -13.68 3.56 7.49
C LEU A 82 -14.35 3.81 8.85
N GLY A 83 -13.77 3.30 9.94
CA GLY A 83 -14.29 3.54 11.30
C GLY A 83 -14.37 5.03 11.64
N LEU A 84 -13.30 5.78 11.40
CA LEU A 84 -13.26 7.23 11.59
C LEU A 84 -14.29 7.97 10.71
N SER A 85 -14.50 7.49 9.48
CA SER A 85 -15.54 8.03 8.58
C SER A 85 -16.95 7.79 9.12
N PHE A 86 -17.22 6.61 9.71
CA PHE A 86 -18.49 6.32 10.38
C PHE A 86 -18.72 7.17 11.63
N LEU A 87 -17.67 7.45 12.40
CA LEU A 87 -17.68 8.38 13.54
C LEU A 87 -17.75 9.86 13.14
N ASP A 88 -17.94 10.14 11.84
CA ASP A 88 -18.07 11.49 11.26
C ASP A 88 -16.86 12.41 11.55
N VAL A 89 -15.66 11.83 11.66
CA VAL A 89 -14.42 12.60 11.87
C VAL A 89 -14.03 13.32 10.58
N LYS A 90 -13.91 14.65 10.65
CA LYS A 90 -13.62 15.54 9.50
C LYS A 90 -12.51 16.54 9.77
N ASP A 91 -11.87 16.49 10.94
CA ASP A 91 -10.87 17.48 11.30
C ASP A 91 -9.64 17.41 10.37
N LYS A 92 -9.06 18.58 10.11
CA LYS A 92 -7.96 18.71 9.14
C LYS A 92 -6.73 17.88 9.52
N ARG A 93 -6.48 17.66 10.81
CA ARG A 93 -5.31 16.91 11.29
C ARG A 93 -5.45 15.43 10.95
N THR A 94 -6.59 14.81 11.25
CA THR A 94 -6.87 13.40 10.93
C THR A 94 -6.85 13.16 9.43
N VAL A 95 -7.48 14.04 8.65
CA VAL A 95 -7.47 13.96 7.17
C VAL A 95 -6.06 14.13 6.62
N GLY A 96 -5.30 15.08 7.15
CA GLY A 96 -3.90 15.30 6.78
C GLY A 96 -3.02 14.07 7.08
N LEU A 97 -3.21 13.44 8.23
CA LEU A 97 -2.48 12.23 8.61
C LEU A 97 -2.81 11.04 7.69
N ALA A 98 -4.07 10.90 7.28
CA ALA A 98 -4.48 9.89 6.32
C ALA A 98 -3.84 10.11 4.95
N TRP A 99 -3.78 11.34 4.45
CA TRP A 99 -3.05 11.65 3.20
C TRP A 99 -1.54 11.47 3.34
N ALA A 100 -0.94 11.82 4.48
CA ALA A 100 0.46 11.54 4.77
C ALA A 100 0.76 10.05 4.68
N TYR A 101 -0.12 9.19 5.22
CA TYR A 101 0.00 7.75 5.05
C TYR A 101 0.03 7.35 3.57
N VAL A 102 -0.94 7.79 2.76
CA VAL A 102 -0.99 7.49 1.32
C VAL A 102 0.31 7.92 0.62
N GLY A 103 0.78 9.15 0.86
CA GLY A 103 2.02 9.67 0.28
C GLY A 103 3.25 8.85 0.67
N LEU A 104 3.38 8.47 1.95
CA LEU A 104 4.47 7.62 2.43
C LEU A 104 4.43 6.23 1.77
N ARG A 105 3.24 5.66 1.56
CA ARG A 105 3.07 4.38 0.86
C ARG A 105 3.47 4.46 -0.61
N VAL A 106 3.16 5.58 -1.27
CA VAL A 106 3.63 5.86 -2.65
C VAL A 106 5.15 5.90 -2.70
N VAL A 107 5.78 6.72 -1.84
CA VAL A 107 7.25 6.87 -1.79
C VAL A 107 7.93 5.54 -1.47
N HIS A 108 7.45 4.81 -0.45
CA HIS A 108 7.97 3.49 -0.12
C HIS A 108 7.90 2.53 -1.31
N SER A 109 6.77 2.51 -2.01
CA SER A 109 6.55 1.64 -3.17
C SER A 109 7.49 1.98 -4.31
N LEU A 110 7.66 3.27 -4.61
CA LEU A 110 8.60 3.74 -5.63
C LEU A 110 10.03 3.29 -5.33
N ILE A 111 10.50 3.41 -4.10
CA ILE A 111 11.82 2.93 -3.69
C ILE A 111 11.90 1.40 -3.86
N HIS A 112 10.89 0.68 -3.38
CA HIS A 112 10.85 -0.78 -3.41
C HIS A 112 10.90 -1.33 -4.85
N VAL A 113 10.13 -0.77 -5.79
CA VAL A 113 10.06 -1.27 -7.17
C VAL A 113 11.15 -0.74 -8.10
N SER A 114 12.00 0.19 -7.63
CA SER A 114 13.07 0.82 -8.44
C SER A 114 14.49 0.41 -8.01
N THR A 115 14.87 0.66 -6.76
CA THR A 115 16.22 0.37 -6.24
C THR A 115 16.20 -0.71 -5.17
N ASN A 116 15.05 -0.93 -4.53
CA ASN A 116 14.83 -1.84 -3.42
C ASN A 116 15.84 -1.68 -2.26
N ASN A 117 16.37 -0.47 -2.04
CA ASN A 117 17.34 -0.22 -0.97
C ASN A 117 16.67 -0.31 0.41
N PRO A 118 16.99 -1.32 1.24
CA PRO A 118 16.37 -1.54 2.55
C PRO A 118 16.57 -0.38 3.52
N SER A 119 17.77 0.21 3.53
CA SER A 119 18.15 1.30 4.44
C SER A 119 17.33 2.57 4.25
N ILE A 120 16.75 2.76 3.06
CA ILE A 120 15.87 3.90 2.74
C ILE A 120 14.40 3.48 2.87
N ARG A 121 14.00 2.32 2.33
CA ARG A 121 12.58 1.93 2.32
C ARG A 121 12.05 1.59 3.71
N PHE A 122 12.89 1.08 4.62
CA PHE A 122 12.45 0.70 5.97
C PHE A 122 12.05 1.92 6.82
N PRO A 123 12.84 3.00 6.95
CA PRO A 123 12.40 4.21 7.64
C PRO A 123 11.11 4.81 7.09
N VAL A 124 10.92 4.81 5.76
CA VAL A 124 9.67 5.30 5.14
C VAL A 124 8.47 4.42 5.50
N TRP A 125 8.65 3.09 5.48
CA TRP A 125 7.64 2.14 5.95
C TRP A 125 7.30 2.39 7.43
N LEU A 126 8.32 2.56 8.29
CA LEU A 126 8.14 2.81 9.71
C LEU A 126 7.40 4.12 9.99
N ALA A 127 7.74 5.19 9.26
CA ALA A 127 7.02 6.46 9.33
C ALA A 127 5.53 6.29 8.95
N SER A 128 5.24 5.46 7.94
CA SER A 128 3.86 5.15 7.56
C SER A 128 3.12 4.37 8.64
N SER A 129 3.81 3.47 9.38
CA SER A 129 3.24 2.77 10.54
C SER A 129 2.78 3.75 11.62
N PHE A 130 3.57 4.78 11.91
CA PHE A 130 3.20 5.81 12.90
C PHE A 130 1.98 6.63 12.46
N ALA A 131 1.79 6.87 11.16
CA ALA A 131 0.58 7.53 10.68
C ALA A 131 -0.68 6.70 10.97
N VAL A 132 -0.65 5.39 10.71
CA VAL A 132 -1.78 4.48 11.03
C VAL A 132 -1.98 4.37 12.55
N ALA A 133 -0.89 4.31 13.33
CA ALA A 133 -0.98 4.31 14.79
C ALA A 133 -1.67 5.58 15.31
N GLY A 134 -1.34 6.75 14.76
CA GLY A 134 -2.00 8.01 15.11
C GLY A 134 -3.48 8.07 14.72
N LEU A 135 -3.85 7.55 13.54
CA LEU A 135 -5.26 7.40 13.15
C LEU A 135 -6.01 6.45 14.10
N THR A 136 -5.36 5.37 14.52
CA THR A 136 -5.92 4.39 15.45
C THR A 136 -6.13 5.00 16.83
N ALA A 137 -5.16 5.78 17.33
CA ALA A 137 -5.29 6.52 18.57
C ALA A 137 -6.45 7.53 18.51
N GLN A 138 -6.62 8.23 17.38
CA GLN A 138 -7.76 9.13 17.18
C GLN A 138 -9.10 8.38 17.21
N ALA A 139 -9.17 7.21 16.58
CA ALA A 139 -10.39 6.39 16.58
C ALA A 139 -10.72 5.90 17.99
N ALA A 140 -9.72 5.40 18.73
CA ALA A 140 -9.88 4.98 20.12
C ALA A 140 -10.33 6.14 21.01
N TRP A 141 -9.74 7.33 20.84
CA TRP A 141 -10.14 8.52 21.58
C TRP A 141 -11.62 8.83 21.37
N LYS A 142 -12.09 8.87 20.11
CA LYS A 142 -13.48 9.16 19.77
C LYS A 142 -14.51 8.14 20.27
N LEU A 143 -14.07 6.93 20.62
CA LEU A 143 -14.95 5.88 21.16
C LEU A 143 -15.00 5.87 22.68
N LEU A 144 -13.92 6.28 23.34
CA LEU A 144 -13.76 6.16 24.79
C LEU A 144 -13.98 7.49 25.53
N PHE A 145 -13.91 8.62 24.82
CA PHE A 145 -14.01 9.97 25.37
C PHE A 145 -14.81 10.89 24.44
#